data_AF-A0A095YKA4-F1
#
_entry.id   AF-A0A095YKA4-F1
#
_cell.length_a   1.000
_cell.length_b   1.000
_cell.length_c   1.000
_cell.angle_alpha   90.00
_cell.angle_beta   90.00
_cell.angle_gamma   90.00
#
_symmetry.space_group_name_H-M   'P 1'
#
loop_
_entity.id
_entity.type
_entity.pdbx_description
1 polymer ?
#
loop_
_entity_poly.entity_id
_entity_poly.type
_entity_poly.pdbx_seq_one_letter_code
_entity_poly.pdbx_strand_id
1 'polypeptide(L)'
;QRVVLAKPSVDTKGDAQIVSRLGVTREVDMLVGKDENLRHVFLNVASGVDPDALVQNLAAKPVSALLVDEAQFFTPKQVDDMFRIAVLDNVPVLAYGIRTDFQTIAFPGARRLLEIAHSVEELKTICRCGKKAVFNGRKVDDQFVFDGDQVAIDGVAVTYESLCGNCYLEESRGRLSSDH
;
A
#
# COMPACT_ATOMS: atom_id res chain seq x y z
N GLN A 1 17.88 6.47 15.12
CA GLN A 1 17.67 5.36 14.17
C GLN A 1 17.24 5.96 12.84
N ARG A 2 17.67 5.40 11.71
CA ARG A 2 17.32 5.91 10.36
C ARG A 2 16.22 5.01 9.79
N VAL A 3 15.07 5.57 9.43
CA VAL A 3 13.94 4.83 8.87
C VAL A 3 13.67 5.33 7.47
N VAL A 4 13.64 4.42 6.51
CA VAL A 4 13.35 4.71 5.09
C VAL A 4 11.88 4.48 4.82
N LEU A 5 11.26 5.38 4.08
CA LEU A 5 9.85 5.36 3.71
C LEU A 5 9.69 5.19 2.19
N ALA A 6 9.01 4.14 1.77
CA ALA A 6 8.77 3.82 0.37
C ALA A 6 7.28 3.85 0.02
N LYS A 7 6.99 4.29 -1.21
CA LYS A 7 5.64 4.37 -1.78
C LYS A 7 5.69 4.03 -3.28
N PRO A 8 4.68 3.35 -3.85
CA PRO A 8 4.66 3.06 -5.27
C PRO A 8 4.32 4.32 -6.07
N SER A 9 4.93 4.51 -7.24
CA SER A 9 4.71 5.71 -8.07
C SER A 9 3.29 5.84 -8.64
N VAL A 10 2.50 4.77 -8.59
CA VAL A 10 1.12 4.72 -9.11
C VAL A 10 0.13 5.44 -8.19
N ASP A 11 0.46 5.64 -6.90
CA ASP A 11 -0.43 6.39 -6.00
C ASP A 11 -0.23 7.91 -6.15
N THR A 12 -0.98 8.48 -7.09
CA THR A 12 -0.98 9.91 -7.46
C THR A 12 -1.83 10.80 -6.54
N LYS A 13 -2.45 10.25 -5.48
CA LYS A 13 -3.32 11.04 -4.58
C LYS A 13 -2.55 11.90 -3.58
N GLY A 14 -1.24 11.74 -3.49
CA GLY A 14 -0.36 12.60 -2.71
C GLY A 14 1.02 12.64 -3.34
N ASP A 15 1.33 13.75 -4.01
CA ASP A 15 2.66 14.11 -4.53
C ASP A 15 3.75 13.79 -3.52
N ALA A 16 4.68 12.87 -3.82
CA ALA A 16 5.91 12.54 -3.07
C ALA A 16 5.85 12.53 -1.52
N GLN A 17 4.65 12.47 -0.93
CA GLN A 17 4.40 12.75 0.47
C GLN A 17 3.39 11.76 1.01
N ILE A 18 3.61 11.36 2.27
CA ILE A 18 2.60 10.68 3.07
C ILE A 18 1.92 11.72 3.94
N VAL A 19 0.61 11.84 3.76
CA VAL A 19 -0.24 12.70 4.58
C VAL A 19 -1.04 11.81 5.51
N SER A 20 -0.81 11.95 6.80
CA SER A 20 -1.60 11.32 7.84
C SER A 20 -2.98 11.97 7.93
N ARG A 21 -3.99 11.19 8.33
CA ARG A 21 -5.33 11.70 8.69
C ARG A 21 -5.31 12.71 9.85
N LEU A 22 -4.21 12.78 10.61
CA LEU A 22 -3.99 13.76 11.68
C LEU A 22 -3.30 15.04 11.19
N GLY A 23 -3.10 15.21 9.88
CA GLY A 23 -2.50 16.41 9.29
C GLY A 23 -0.98 16.47 9.35
N VAL A 24 -0.30 15.36 9.68
CA VAL A 24 1.16 15.26 9.63
C VAL A 24 1.61 14.81 8.24
N THR A 25 2.54 15.54 7.65
CA THR A 25 3.07 15.25 6.31
C THR A 25 4.56 14.96 6.38
N ARG A 26 5.02 13.94 5.64
CA ARG A 26 6.44 13.60 5.49
C ARG A 26 6.74 13.22 4.05
N GLU A 27 7.86 13.70 3.50
CA GLU A 27 8.35 13.27 2.20
C GLU A 27 8.78 11.80 2.22
N VAL A 28 8.47 11.08 1.14
CA VAL A 28 8.92 9.69 0.99
C VAL A 28 10.39 9.66 0.58
N ASP A 29 11.14 8.72 1.14
CA ASP A 29 12.54 8.51 0.80
C ASP A 29 12.67 7.76 -0.53
N MET A 30 11.65 7.00 -0.93
CA MET A 30 11.63 6.18 -2.15
C MET A 30 10.26 6.24 -2.85
N LEU A 31 10.21 6.79 -4.05
CA LEU A 31 9.13 6.52 -5.01
C LEU A 31 9.60 5.39 -5.94
N VAL A 32 8.85 4.29 -5.97
CA VAL A 32 9.25 3.10 -6.72
C VAL A 32 8.29 2.86 -7.89
N GLY A 33 8.82 2.92 -9.10
CA GLY A 33 8.14 2.57 -10.34
C GLY A 33 7.83 1.08 -10.43
N LYS A 34 6.76 0.73 -11.15
CA LYS A 34 6.26 -0.65 -11.28
C LYS A 34 7.32 -1.66 -11.76
N ASP A 35 8.23 -1.22 -12.63
CA ASP A 35 9.26 -2.06 -13.25
C ASP A 35 10.62 -1.98 -12.55
N GLU A 36 10.74 -1.12 -11.52
CA GLU A 36 11.99 -0.94 -10.79
C GLU A 36 12.26 -2.10 -9.82
N ASN A 37 13.55 -2.43 -9.68
CA ASN A 37 14.01 -3.36 -8.66
C ASN A 37 14.05 -2.64 -7.31
N LEU A 38 13.08 -2.94 -6.44
CA LEU A 38 12.90 -2.24 -5.18
C LEU A 38 14.13 -2.38 -4.26
N ARG A 39 14.75 -3.57 -4.23
CA ARG A 39 15.95 -3.82 -3.42
C ARG A 39 17.14 -2.98 -3.88
N HIS A 40 17.34 -2.82 -5.19
CA HIS A 40 18.40 -1.96 -5.71
C HIS A 40 18.16 -0.49 -5.34
N VAL A 41 16.94 0.01 -5.51
CA VAL A 41 16.59 1.39 -5.08
C VAL A 41 16.84 1.56 -3.58
N PHE A 42 16.42 0.60 -2.76
CA PHE A 42 16.66 0.60 -1.32
C PHE A 42 18.15 0.65 -0.97
N LEU A 43 18.99 -0.18 -1.60
CA LEU A 43 20.43 -0.20 -1.32
C LEU A 43 21.13 1.11 -1.69
N ASN A 44 20.69 1.77 -2.77
CA ASN A 44 21.21 3.09 -3.15
C ASN A 44 20.88 4.14 -2.07
N VAL A 45 19.63 4.17 -1.61
CA VAL A 45 19.23 5.07 -0.50
C VAL A 45 19.94 4.70 0.81
N ALA A 46 20.03 3.42 1.15
CA ALA A 46 20.61 2.93 2.39
C ALA A 46 22.11 3.24 2.49
N SER A 47 22.85 3.13 1.38
CA SER A 47 24.28 3.46 1.31
C SER A 47 24.57 4.95 1.49
N GLY A 48 23.56 5.82 1.30
CA GLY A 48 23.73 7.27 1.39
C GLY A 48 24.54 7.87 0.24
N VAL A 49 24.60 7.15 -0.89
CA VAL A 49 25.21 7.64 -2.12
C VAL A 49 24.21 8.57 -2.79
N ASP A 50 24.52 9.86 -2.78
CA ASP A 50 23.88 10.85 -3.65
C ASP A 50 24.63 10.83 -5.00
N PRO A 51 23.99 10.44 -6.11
CA PRO A 51 24.62 10.40 -7.44
C PRO A 51 25.17 11.75 -7.91
N ASP A 52 24.64 12.86 -7.39
CA ASP A 52 25.01 14.22 -7.75
C ASP A 52 26.00 14.87 -6.76
N ALA A 53 26.35 14.17 -5.67
CA ALA A 53 27.28 14.69 -4.67
C ALA A 53 28.74 14.65 -5.16
N LEU A 54 29.39 15.81 -5.15
CA LEU A 54 30.82 15.99 -5.43
C LEU A 54 31.77 15.25 -4.46
N VAL A 55 31.28 14.80 -3.31
CA VAL A 55 32.06 14.08 -2.29
C VAL A 55 31.31 12.81 -1.89
N GLN A 56 31.93 11.65 -2.11
CA GLN A 56 31.40 10.38 -1.64
C GLN A 56 31.54 10.27 -0.11
N ASN A 57 30.43 9.91 0.54
CA ASN A 57 30.33 9.41 1.91
C ASN A 57 30.55 10.42 3.05
N LEU A 58 29.45 10.95 3.59
CA LEU A 58 29.31 11.02 5.05
C LEU A 58 28.71 9.68 5.50
N ALA A 59 29.39 8.97 6.40
CA ALA A 59 28.97 7.66 6.91
C ALA A 59 27.49 7.67 7.35
N ALA A 60 26.61 7.19 6.46
CA ALA A 60 25.19 7.17 6.73
C ALA A 60 24.92 6.15 7.83
N LYS A 61 24.11 6.53 8.83
CA LYS A 61 23.68 5.59 9.86
C LYS A 61 22.94 4.42 9.20
N PRO A 62 23.15 3.17 9.64
CA PRO A 62 22.42 2.02 9.12
C PRO A 62 20.91 2.22 9.17
N VAL A 63 20.22 1.78 8.12
CA VAL A 63 18.76 1.78 8.08
C VAL A 63 18.24 0.77 9.09
N SER A 64 17.40 1.24 10.00
CA SER A 64 16.83 0.46 11.10
C SER A 64 15.52 -0.22 10.72
N ALA A 65 14.81 0.31 9.72
CA ALA A 65 13.61 -0.28 9.13
C ALA A 65 13.27 0.38 7.79
N LEU A 66 12.60 -0.37 6.93
CA LEU A 66 11.89 0.10 5.75
C LEU A 66 10.38 0.10 6.04
N LEU A 67 9.75 1.26 5.97
CA LEU A 67 8.30 1.40 6.01
C LEU A 67 7.79 1.53 4.58
N VAL A 68 6.80 0.72 4.21
CA VAL A 68 6.18 0.74 2.89
C VAL A 68 4.72 1.12 3.05
N ASP A 69 4.31 2.21 2.44
CA ASP A 69 2.91 2.64 2.41
C ASP A 69 2.27 2.26 1.08
N GLU A 70 0.93 2.13 1.09
CA GLU A 70 0.13 1.71 -0.07
C GLU A 70 0.65 0.42 -0.72
N ALA A 71 1.07 -0.53 0.13
CA ALA A 71 1.82 -1.72 -0.25
C ALA A 71 1.07 -2.63 -1.25
N GLN A 72 -0.26 -2.52 -1.30
CA GLN A 72 -1.10 -3.27 -2.23
C GLN A 72 -0.82 -2.98 -3.71
N PHE A 73 -0.29 -1.78 -4.04
CA PHE A 73 -0.01 -1.39 -5.42
C PHE A 73 1.36 -1.86 -5.93
N PHE A 74 2.22 -2.40 -5.06
CA PHE A 74 3.46 -3.03 -5.51
C PHE A 74 3.19 -4.34 -6.25
N THR A 75 4.10 -4.69 -7.15
CA THR A 75 4.02 -5.97 -7.85
C THR A 75 4.46 -7.12 -6.94
N PRO A 76 4.04 -8.38 -7.21
CA PRO A 76 4.53 -9.54 -6.47
C PRO A 76 6.07 -9.65 -6.45
N LYS A 77 6.73 -9.26 -7.55
CA LYS A 77 8.19 -9.22 -7.66
C LYS A 77 8.81 -8.22 -6.68
N GLN A 78 8.22 -7.03 -6.55
CA GLN A 78 8.68 -6.02 -5.59
C GLN A 78 8.43 -6.45 -4.14
N VAL A 79 7.35 -7.20 -3.89
CA VAL A 79 7.13 -7.82 -2.57
C VAL A 79 8.19 -8.88 -2.28
N ASP A 80 8.62 -9.68 -3.27
CA ASP A 80 9.76 -10.58 -3.09
C ASP A 80 11.06 -9.82 -2.80
N ASP A 81 11.26 -8.66 -3.41
CA ASP A 81 12.41 -7.79 -3.12
C ASP A 81 12.37 -7.25 -1.68
N MET A 82 11.19 -6.86 -1.17
CA MET A 82 11.01 -6.51 0.24
C MET A 82 11.36 -7.67 1.18
N PHE A 83 10.95 -8.89 0.83
CA PHE A 83 11.32 -10.08 1.59
C PHE A 83 12.84 -10.32 1.59
N ARG A 84 13.51 -10.13 0.45
CA ARG A 84 14.98 -10.20 0.37
C ARG A 84 15.65 -9.13 1.24
N ILE A 85 15.12 -7.92 1.30
CA ILE A 85 15.61 -6.87 2.23
C ILE A 85 15.49 -7.34 3.69
N ALA A 86 14.33 -7.88 4.06
CA ALA A 86 14.09 -8.37 5.42
C ALA A 86 15.05 -9.49 5.82
N VAL A 87 15.29 -10.45 4.92
CA VAL A 87 16.02 -11.68 5.23
C VAL A 87 17.51 -11.58 4.91
N LEU A 88 17.87 -11.13 3.72
CA LEU A 88 19.26 -11.12 3.24
C LEU A 88 20.01 -9.87 3.71
N ASP A 89 19.34 -8.72 3.74
CA ASP A 89 19.96 -7.45 4.15
C ASP A 89 19.74 -7.15 5.65
N ASN A 90 18.98 -8.00 6.34
CA ASN A 90 18.69 -7.92 7.78
C ASN A 90 18.08 -6.55 8.20
N VAL A 91 17.19 -6.01 7.37
CA VAL A 91 16.46 -4.76 7.66
C VAL A 91 14.96 -5.06 7.79
N PRO A 92 14.34 -4.86 8.96
CA PRO A 92 12.89 -5.04 9.12
C PRO A 92 12.08 -4.24 8.10
N VAL A 93 11.11 -4.90 7.46
CA VAL A 93 10.18 -4.27 6.52
C VAL A 93 8.76 -4.30 7.10
N LEU A 94 8.15 -3.13 7.25
CA LEU A 94 6.76 -2.99 7.68
C LEU A 94 5.96 -2.44 6.51
N ALA A 95 5.01 -3.24 6.00
CA ALA A 95 4.17 -2.90 4.87
C ALA A 95 2.73 -2.59 5.32
N TYR A 96 2.23 -1.43 4.93
CA TYR A 96 0.88 -0.95 5.22
C TYR A 96 0.09 -0.87 3.91
N GLY A 97 -1.13 -1.39 3.92
CA GLY A 97 -1.98 -1.40 2.74
C GLY A 97 -3.30 -2.14 2.94
N ILE A 98 -4.17 -2.03 1.95
CA ILE A 98 -5.46 -2.75 1.95
C ILE A 98 -5.35 -4.11 1.25
N ARG A 99 -6.11 -5.10 1.72
CA ARG A 99 -6.04 -6.47 1.16
C ARG A 99 -6.71 -6.60 -0.20
N THR A 100 -7.91 -6.05 -0.32
CA THR A 100 -8.80 -6.23 -1.47
C THR A 100 -9.32 -4.91 -1.99
N ASP A 101 -9.65 -4.88 -3.28
CA ASP A 101 -10.39 -3.81 -3.89
C ASP A 101 -11.87 -3.81 -3.47
N PHE A 102 -12.67 -2.94 -4.11
CA PHE A 102 -14.10 -2.83 -3.84
C PHE A 102 -14.94 -4.00 -4.35
N GLN A 103 -14.37 -4.80 -5.25
CA GLN A 103 -14.97 -6.02 -5.77
C GLN A 103 -14.63 -7.23 -4.90
N THR A 104 -13.97 -7.05 -3.75
CA THR A 104 -13.49 -8.12 -2.85
C THR A 104 -12.35 -8.96 -3.42
N ILE A 105 -11.68 -8.48 -4.47
CA ILE A 105 -10.55 -9.17 -5.10
C ILE A 105 -9.25 -8.66 -4.49
N ALA A 106 -8.37 -9.57 -4.09
CA ALA A 106 -7.08 -9.20 -3.53
C ALA A 106 -6.20 -8.49 -4.57
N PHE A 107 -5.58 -7.37 -4.17
CA PHE A 107 -4.56 -6.74 -4.99
C PHE A 107 -3.36 -7.70 -5.15
N PRO A 108 -2.67 -7.72 -6.31
CA PRO A 108 -1.54 -8.62 -6.53
C PRO A 108 -0.43 -8.49 -5.47
N GLY A 109 -0.06 -7.26 -5.09
CA GLY A 109 0.93 -7.00 -4.05
C GLY A 109 0.47 -7.47 -2.67
N ALA A 110 -0.77 -7.13 -2.30
CA ALA A 110 -1.35 -7.54 -1.02
C ALA A 110 -1.50 -9.07 -0.92
N ARG A 111 -1.92 -9.73 -2.00
CA ARG A 111 -1.96 -11.19 -2.08
C ARG A 111 -0.58 -11.77 -1.81
N ARG A 112 0.45 -11.25 -2.48
CA ARG A 112 1.82 -11.73 -2.29
C ARG A 112 2.32 -11.51 -0.87
N LEU A 113 2.01 -10.37 -0.26
CA LEU A 113 2.35 -10.10 1.15
C LEU A 113 1.72 -11.13 2.08
N LEU A 114 0.45 -11.49 1.88
CA LEU A 114 -0.23 -12.51 2.69
C LEU A 114 0.38 -13.91 2.51
N GLU A 115 1.04 -14.20 1.39
CA GLU A 115 1.69 -15.48 1.14
C GLU A 115 3.03 -15.65 1.89
N ILE A 116 3.78 -14.56 2.12
CA ILE A 116 5.18 -14.64 2.59
C ILE A 116 5.52 -13.79 3.81
N ALA A 117 4.64 -12.90 4.26
CA ALA A 117 4.93 -12.08 5.43
C ALA A 117 5.16 -12.95 6.67
N HIS A 118 6.23 -12.67 7.41
CA HIS A 118 6.51 -13.35 8.68
C HIS A 118 5.41 -13.11 9.74
N SER A 119 4.72 -11.97 9.65
CA SER A 119 3.62 -11.58 10.55
C SER A 119 2.60 -10.73 9.81
N VAL A 120 1.32 -10.91 10.14
CA VAL A 120 0.21 -10.13 9.58
C VAL A 120 -0.65 -9.61 10.72
N GLU A 121 -0.86 -8.28 10.78
CA GLU A 121 -1.74 -7.64 11.74
C GLU A 121 -2.88 -6.92 11.02
N GLU A 122 -4.12 -7.15 11.48
CA GLU A 122 -5.30 -6.46 10.95
C GLU A 122 -5.57 -5.16 11.73
N LEU A 123 -5.45 -4.03 11.03
CA LEU A 123 -5.96 -2.74 11.49
C LEU A 123 -7.47 -2.69 11.28
N LYS A 124 -8.23 -2.69 12.37
CA LYS A 124 -9.69 -2.80 12.34
C LYS A 124 -10.34 -1.44 12.08
N THR A 125 -11.31 -1.42 11.19
CA THR A 125 -12.26 -0.32 11.02
C THR A 125 -13.67 -0.77 11.40
N ILE A 126 -14.57 0.19 11.59
CA ILE A 126 -15.94 -0.04 12.05
C ILE A 126 -16.90 0.30 10.90
N CYS A 127 -17.80 -0.63 10.58
CA CYS A 127 -18.90 -0.40 9.66
C CYS A 127 -19.93 0.55 10.28
N ARG A 128 -20.71 1.26 9.45
CA ARG A 128 -21.84 2.09 9.93
C ARG A 128 -22.81 1.37 10.88
N CYS A 129 -22.93 0.04 10.77
CA CYS A 129 -23.78 -0.77 11.65
C CYS A 129 -23.11 -1.20 12.97
N GLY A 130 -21.90 -0.72 13.26
CA GLY A 130 -21.13 -1.03 14.49
C GLY A 130 -20.33 -2.33 14.46
N LYS A 131 -20.51 -3.19 13.44
CA LYS A 131 -19.73 -4.42 13.27
C LYS A 131 -18.35 -4.15 12.68
N LYS A 132 -17.39 -5.06 12.91
CA LYS A 132 -16.06 -5.03 12.28
C LYS A 132 -16.21 -4.98 10.75
N ALA A 133 -15.64 -3.96 10.12
CA ALA A 133 -15.60 -3.87 8.66
C ALA A 133 -14.51 -4.81 8.10
N VAL A 134 -14.79 -5.37 6.93
CA VAL A 134 -13.90 -6.31 6.21
C VAL A 134 -13.78 -5.98 4.72
N PHE A 135 -14.65 -5.12 4.18
CA PHE A 135 -14.67 -4.71 2.78
C PHE A 135 -14.63 -3.18 2.64
N ASN A 136 -14.19 -2.72 1.47
CA ASN A 136 -14.23 -1.31 1.07
C ASN A 136 -15.28 -1.15 -0.02
N GLY A 137 -16.46 -0.59 0.28
CA GLY A 137 -17.46 -0.28 -0.72
C GLY A 137 -17.07 0.99 -1.49
N ARG A 138 -17.00 0.91 -2.82
CA ARG A 138 -16.80 2.08 -3.68
C ARG A 138 -18.15 2.73 -3.94
N LYS A 139 -18.20 4.06 -3.83
CA LYS A 139 -19.36 4.87 -4.23
C LYS A 139 -19.02 5.82 -5.35
N VAL A 140 -19.92 5.94 -6.30
CA VAL A 140 -19.94 6.94 -7.37
C VAL A 140 -21.26 7.69 -7.23
N ASP A 141 -21.20 9.02 -7.09
CA ASP A 141 -22.39 9.85 -6.84
C ASP A 141 -23.24 9.33 -5.67
N ASP A 142 -22.55 8.94 -4.58
CA ASP A 142 -23.09 8.34 -3.36
C ASP A 142 -23.82 6.99 -3.52
N GLN A 143 -23.72 6.35 -4.70
CA GLN A 143 -24.27 5.02 -4.96
C GLN A 143 -23.18 3.96 -5.01
N PHE A 144 -23.42 2.79 -4.40
CA PHE A 144 -22.47 1.69 -4.41
C PHE A 144 -22.30 1.09 -5.82
N VAL A 145 -21.04 0.85 -6.18
CA VAL A 145 -20.67 0.22 -7.45
C VAL A 145 -19.91 -1.07 -7.16
N PHE A 146 -20.25 -2.15 -7.87
CA PHE A 146 -19.73 -3.51 -7.64
C PHE A 146 -19.00 -4.10 -8.83
N ASP A 147 -18.84 -3.30 -9.89
CA ASP A 147 -18.20 -3.65 -11.16
C ASP A 147 -17.44 -2.44 -11.71
N GLY A 148 -16.58 -2.69 -12.70
CA GLY A 148 -15.77 -1.68 -13.39
C GLY A 148 -14.30 -1.64 -12.98
N ASP A 149 -13.53 -0.78 -13.64
CA ASP A 149 -12.07 -0.70 -13.45
C ASP A 149 -11.70 -0.20 -12.05
N GLN A 150 -10.56 -0.69 -11.53
CA GLN A 150 -10.05 -0.35 -10.20
C GLN A 150 -9.57 1.11 -10.08
N VAL A 151 -9.28 1.77 -11.22
CA VAL A 151 -8.77 3.15 -11.25
C VAL A 151 -9.94 4.13 -11.40
N ALA A 152 -9.95 5.18 -10.58
CA ALA A 152 -10.97 6.22 -10.66
C ALA A 152 -10.91 6.94 -12.02
N ILE A 153 -12.08 7.19 -12.60
CA ILE A 153 -12.22 8.00 -13.82
C ILE A 153 -12.17 9.48 -13.41
N ASP A 154 -11.36 10.29 -14.07
CA ASP A 154 -11.27 11.73 -13.82
C ASP A 154 -12.63 12.42 -14.01
N GLY A 155 -12.97 13.32 -13.08
CA GLY A 155 -14.19 14.14 -13.13
C GLY A 155 -15.42 13.58 -12.39
N VAL A 156 -15.35 12.37 -11.83
CA VAL A 156 -16.45 11.76 -11.05
C VAL A 156 -16.06 11.66 -9.57
N ALA A 157 -16.96 12.05 -8.67
CA ALA A 157 -16.71 12.00 -7.23
C ALA A 157 -16.75 10.54 -6.73
N VAL A 158 -15.58 9.92 -6.62
CA VAL A 158 -15.42 8.57 -6.06
C VAL A 158 -15.12 8.64 -4.57
N THR A 159 -15.95 8.01 -3.76
CA THR A 159 -15.72 7.86 -2.31
C THR A 159 -15.70 6.39 -1.91
N TYR A 160 -15.21 6.10 -0.70
CA TYR A 160 -15.11 4.74 -0.18
C TYR A 160 -15.71 4.67 1.23
N GLU A 161 -16.43 3.59 1.51
CA GLU A 161 -17.02 3.31 2.82
C GLU A 161 -16.56 1.93 3.32
N SER A 162 -16.11 1.85 4.58
CA SER A 162 -15.76 0.56 5.20
C SER A 162 -17.03 -0.21 5.60
N LEU A 163 -17.20 -1.42 5.06
CA LEU A 163 -18.40 -2.25 5.26
C LEU A 163 -18.06 -3.58 5.94
N CYS A 164 -18.95 -4.04 6.81
CA CYS A 164 -18.95 -5.44 7.27
C CYS A 164 -19.57 -6.34 6.20
N GLY A 165 -19.42 -7.66 6.34
CA GLY A 165 -19.93 -8.62 5.35
C GLY A 165 -21.44 -8.50 5.12
N ASN A 166 -22.24 -8.31 6.17
CA ASN A 166 -23.70 -8.18 6.04
C ASN A 166 -24.09 -6.94 5.24
N CYS A 167 -23.55 -5.77 5.58
CA CYS A 167 -23.90 -4.53 4.87
C CYS A 167 -23.39 -4.55 3.43
N TYR A 168 -22.21 -5.15 3.16
CA TYR A 168 -21.75 -5.32 1.79
C TYR A 168 -22.71 -6.18 0.96
N LEU A 169 -23.14 -7.34 1.48
CA LEU A 169 -24.06 -8.24 0.77
C LEU A 169 -25.46 -7.65 0.61
N GLU A 170 -25.91 -6.81 1.54
CA GLU A 170 -27.16 -6.07 1.41
C GLU A 170 -27.11 -5.12 0.21
N GLU A 171 -26.04 -4.33 0.11
CA GLU A 171 -25.84 -3.37 -0.99
C GLU A 171 -25.56 -4.09 -2.32
N SER A 172 -24.79 -5.18 -2.30
CA SER A 172 -24.44 -5.95 -3.50
C SER A 172 -25.56 -6.88 -3.99
N ARG A 173 -26.64 -7.00 -3.21
CA ARG A 173 -27.74 -7.98 -3.39
C ARG A 173 -27.25 -9.43 -3.40
N GLY A 174 -26.33 -9.74 -2.50
CA GLY A 174 -25.76 -11.07 -2.31
C GLY A 174 -24.59 -11.42 -3.23
N ARG A 175 -24.20 -10.52 -4.13
CA ARG A 175 -23.10 -10.76 -5.09
C ARG A 175 -21.72 -10.64 -4.42
N LEU A 176 -20.82 -11.54 -4.80
CA LEU A 176 -19.38 -11.48 -4.56
C LEU A 176 -18.64 -11.64 -5.89
N SER A 177 -17.34 -11.32 -5.92
CA SER A 177 -16.53 -11.40 -7.14
C SER A 177 -16.47 -12.77 -7.80
N SER A 178 -16.65 -13.85 -7.02
CA SER A 178 -16.61 -15.22 -7.51
C SER A 178 -17.85 -15.63 -8.32
N ASP A 179 -18.90 -14.80 -8.34
CA ASP A 179 -20.16 -15.10 -9.00
C ASP A 179 -20.14 -14.74 -10.51
N HIS A 180 -18.97 -14.39 -11.04
CA HIS A 180 -18.72 -13.95 -12.42
C HIS A 180 -17.70 -14.84 -13.14
#